data_AF-A0A9W6H0B8-F1
#
_entry.id   AF-A0A9W6H0B8-F1
#
_cell.length_a   1.000
_cell.length_b   1.000
_cell.length_c   1.000
_cell.angle_alpha   90.00
_cell.angle_beta   90.00
_cell.angle_gamma   90.00
#
_symmetry.space_group_name_H-M   'P 1'
#
loop_
_entity.id
_entity.type
_entity.pdbx_description
1 polymer ?
#
loop_
_entity_poly.entity_id
_entity_poly.type
_entity_poly.pdbx_seq_one_letter_code
_entity_poly.pdbx_strand_id
1 'polypeptide(L)'
;MKAQRVDRDLDDNEVEQRNSKTEQDGSAIRSVELERLITLGLTLAERRKAFEFFRDHLGEFYATETGSSWRPRSGSQVNHRALTAAMVDSQDFLNAKKCRGAGAFATWPSHRVRRRCGLKRSSTDLGYAR
;
A
#
# COMPACT_ATOMS: atom_id res chain seq x y z
N MET A 1 -4.06 -21.33 9.84
CA MET A 1 -5.34 -20.65 9.49
C MET A 1 -5.26 -20.17 8.04
N LYS A 2 -6.37 -20.00 7.30
CA LYS A 2 -6.34 -19.57 5.87
C LYS A 2 -5.64 -18.21 5.66
N ALA A 3 -5.77 -17.28 6.60
CA ALA A 3 -5.08 -15.97 6.55
C ALA A 3 -3.55 -16.09 6.54
N GLN A 4 -2.97 -16.89 7.44
CA GLN A 4 -1.51 -17.14 7.51
C GLN A 4 -0.93 -17.78 6.24
N ARG A 5 -1.77 -18.41 5.40
CA ARG A 5 -1.31 -18.91 4.11
C ARG A 5 -1.20 -17.76 3.12
N VAL A 6 -2.20 -16.89 3.06
CA VAL A 6 -2.18 -15.69 2.20
C VAL A 6 -1.00 -14.77 2.55
N ASP A 7 -0.67 -14.64 3.85
CA ASP A 7 0.50 -13.86 4.28
C ASP A 7 1.81 -14.44 3.71
N ARG A 8 2.01 -15.75 3.83
CA ARG A 8 3.19 -16.43 3.27
C ARG A 8 3.24 -16.34 1.75
N ASP A 9 2.12 -16.58 1.07
CA ASP A 9 2.03 -16.48 -0.38
C ASP A 9 2.38 -15.05 -0.86
N LEU A 10 2.02 -14.02 -0.06
CA LEU A 10 2.36 -12.63 -0.35
C LEU A 10 3.85 -12.34 -0.08
N ASP A 11 4.41 -12.81 1.03
CA ASP A 11 5.84 -12.68 1.33
C ASP A 11 6.70 -13.34 0.22
N ASP A 12 6.31 -14.54 -0.21
CA ASP A 12 6.97 -15.25 -1.32
C ASP A 12 6.90 -14.43 -2.62
N ASN A 13 5.73 -13.85 -2.93
CA ASN A 13 5.58 -12.98 -4.11
C ASN A 13 6.45 -11.71 -4.02
N GLU A 14 6.62 -11.11 -2.82
CA GLU A 14 7.49 -9.96 -2.63
C GLU A 14 8.97 -10.31 -2.88
N VAL A 15 9.39 -11.50 -2.46
CA VAL A 15 10.73 -12.04 -2.76
C VAL A 15 10.90 -12.26 -4.26
N GLU A 16 9.93 -12.89 -4.93
CA GLU A 16 9.95 -13.10 -6.37
C GLU A 16 10.01 -11.77 -7.15
N GLN A 17 9.23 -10.76 -6.74
CA GLN A 17 9.30 -9.43 -7.34
C GLN A 17 10.67 -8.77 -7.16
N ARG A 18 11.35 -8.99 -6.02
CA ARG A 18 12.70 -8.44 -5.77
C ARG A 18 13.76 -9.12 -6.64
N ASN A 19 13.69 -10.45 -6.77
CA ASN A 19 14.59 -11.22 -7.61
C ASN A 19 14.38 -10.85 -9.08
N SER A 20 13.13 -10.84 -9.55
CA SER A 20 12.76 -10.46 -10.92
C SER A 20 13.23 -9.05 -11.30
N LYS A 21 13.25 -8.09 -10.35
CA LYS A 21 13.81 -6.74 -10.59
C LYS A 21 15.32 -6.74 -10.75
N THR A 22 16.02 -7.57 -9.98
CA THR A 22 17.49 -7.68 -10.03
C THR A 22 17.95 -8.35 -11.32
N GLU A 23 17.16 -9.29 -11.83
CA GLU A 23 17.43 -10.06 -13.05
C GLU A 23 16.92 -9.37 -14.33
N GLN A 24 16.44 -8.12 -14.27
CA GLN A 24 15.97 -7.42 -15.46
C GLN A 24 17.12 -7.20 -16.46
N ASP A 25 16.92 -7.72 -17.66
CA ASP A 25 17.81 -7.57 -18.82
C ASP A 25 17.29 -6.53 -19.82
N GLY A 26 16.12 -5.95 -19.56
CA GLY A 26 15.44 -5.01 -20.46
C GLY A 26 14.60 -5.67 -21.55
N SER A 27 14.48 -7.00 -21.54
CA SER A 27 13.63 -7.72 -22.49
C SER A 27 12.14 -7.51 -22.19
N ALA A 28 11.32 -7.55 -23.26
CA ALA A 28 9.87 -7.45 -23.13
C ALA A 28 9.28 -8.62 -22.33
N ILE A 29 9.88 -9.82 -22.44
CA ILE A 29 9.43 -11.02 -21.73
C ILE A 29 9.58 -10.84 -20.22
N ARG A 30 10.77 -10.45 -19.75
CA ARG A 30 11.02 -10.20 -18.31
C ARG A 30 10.17 -9.07 -17.75
N SER A 31 9.86 -8.07 -18.57
CA SER A 31 8.95 -6.98 -18.19
C SER A 31 7.52 -7.49 -17.97
N VAL A 32 7.01 -8.32 -18.88
CA VAL A 32 5.66 -8.93 -18.76
C VAL A 32 5.58 -9.89 -17.58
N GLU A 33 6.63 -10.67 -17.32
CA GLU A 33 6.70 -11.54 -16.14
C GLU A 33 6.59 -10.74 -14.83
N LEU A 34 7.32 -9.62 -14.73
CA LEU A 34 7.23 -8.73 -13.58
C LEU A 34 5.83 -8.12 -13.42
N GLU A 35 5.16 -7.73 -14.51
CA GLU A 35 3.78 -7.23 -14.47
C GLU A 35 2.78 -8.28 -13.95
N ARG A 36 2.98 -9.56 -14.32
CA ARG A 36 2.17 -10.66 -13.78
C ARG A 36 2.38 -10.83 -12.27
N LEU A 37 3.64 -10.80 -11.81
CA LEU A 37 3.96 -10.88 -10.39
C LEU A 37 3.35 -9.71 -9.60
N ILE A 38 3.39 -8.49 -10.15
CA ILE A 38 2.75 -7.31 -9.54
C ILE A 38 1.24 -7.50 -9.46
N THR A 39 0.60 -7.96 -10.53
CA THR A 39 -0.84 -8.22 -10.56
C THR A 39 -1.24 -9.25 -9.50
N LEU A 40 -0.49 -10.36 -9.41
CA LEU A 40 -0.71 -11.37 -8.39
C LEU A 40 -0.53 -10.80 -6.98
N GLY A 41 0.53 -10.05 -6.74
CA GLY A 41 0.80 -9.41 -5.46
C GLY A 41 -0.32 -8.46 -5.01
N LEU A 42 -0.89 -7.70 -5.94
CA LEU A 42 -2.06 -6.85 -5.65
C LEU A 42 -3.26 -7.69 -5.19
N THR A 43 -3.58 -8.78 -5.90
CA THR A 43 -4.69 -9.65 -5.52
C THR A 43 -4.48 -10.33 -4.17
N LEU A 44 -3.26 -10.76 -3.85
CA LEU A 44 -2.91 -11.36 -2.55
C LEU A 44 -3.02 -10.34 -1.42
N ALA A 45 -2.54 -9.11 -1.64
CA ALA A 45 -2.65 -8.02 -0.67
C ALA A 45 -4.12 -7.64 -0.39
N GLU A 46 -4.97 -7.59 -1.41
CA GLU A 46 -6.42 -7.39 -1.23
C GLU A 46 -7.07 -8.52 -0.45
N ARG A 47 -6.67 -9.77 -0.73
CA ARG A 47 -7.17 -10.94 -0.02
C ARG A 47 -6.79 -10.93 1.45
N ARG A 48 -5.56 -10.50 1.80
CA ARG A 48 -5.13 -10.29 3.19
C ARG A 48 -6.00 -9.24 3.89
N LYS A 49 -6.18 -8.08 3.25
CA LYS A 49 -7.04 -7.00 3.77
C LYS A 49 -8.47 -7.46 4.01
N ALA A 50 -9.02 -8.30 3.13
CA ALA A 50 -10.36 -8.86 3.31
C ALA A 50 -10.46 -9.72 4.57
N PHE A 51 -9.47 -10.56 4.86
CA PHE A 51 -9.45 -11.37 6.09
C PHE A 51 -9.29 -10.51 7.34
N GLU A 52 -8.46 -9.46 7.29
CA GLU A 52 -8.33 -8.49 8.38
C GLU A 52 -9.67 -7.78 8.66
N PHE A 53 -10.34 -7.32 7.60
CA PHE A 53 -11.66 -6.71 7.68
C PHE A 53 -12.70 -7.65 8.30
N PHE A 54 -12.79 -8.90 7.83
CA PHE A 54 -13.73 -9.88 8.41
C PHE A 54 -13.43 -10.16 9.87
N ARG A 55 -12.15 -10.28 10.25
CA ARG A 55 -11.75 -10.49 11.64
C ARG A 55 -12.25 -9.36 12.54
N ASP A 56 -12.08 -8.11 12.10
CA ASP A 56 -12.44 -6.95 12.89
C ASP A 56 -13.97 -6.81 12.97
N HIS A 57 -14.67 -6.97 11.84
CA HIS A 57 -16.14 -6.90 11.77
C HIS A 57 -16.84 -8.02 12.57
N LEU A 58 -16.33 -9.26 12.50
CA LEU A 58 -16.87 -10.37 13.29
C LEU A 58 -16.56 -10.20 14.79
N GLY A 59 -15.45 -9.55 15.13
CA GLY A 59 -15.12 -9.20 16.51
C GLY A 59 -16.12 -8.20 17.10
N GLU A 60 -16.49 -7.17 16.33
CA GLU A 60 -17.55 -6.21 16.68
C GLU A 60 -18.90 -6.91 16.83
N PHE A 61 -19.29 -7.70 15.82
CA PHE A 61 -20.55 -8.45 15.83
C PHE A 61 -20.66 -9.38 17.05
N TYR A 62 -19.59 -10.13 17.36
CA TYR A 62 -19.53 -10.99 18.54
C TYR A 62 -19.69 -10.19 19.84
N ALA A 63 -19.05 -9.02 19.95
CA ALA A 63 -19.16 -8.17 21.12
C ALA A 63 -20.58 -7.62 21.30
N THR A 64 -21.26 -7.29 20.21
CA THR A 64 -22.67 -6.87 20.24
C THR A 64 -23.59 -8.01 20.70
N GLU A 65 -23.40 -9.22 20.16
CA GLU A 65 -24.27 -10.37 20.47
C GLU A 65 -24.03 -10.97 21.87
N THR A 66 -22.77 -11.08 22.29
CA THR A 66 -22.40 -11.78 23.53
C THR A 66 -22.09 -10.82 24.68
N GLY A 67 -21.94 -9.52 24.41
CA GLY A 67 -21.52 -8.51 25.40
C GLY A 67 -20.06 -8.65 25.86
N SER A 68 -19.30 -9.58 25.29
CA SER A 68 -17.89 -9.81 25.60
C SER A 68 -17.03 -9.61 24.35
N SER A 69 -15.87 -8.97 24.48
CA SER A 69 -15.00 -8.73 23.32
C SER A 69 -14.24 -10.00 22.93
N TRP A 70 -14.40 -10.48 21.69
CA TRP A 70 -13.52 -11.52 21.16
C TRP A 70 -12.14 -10.94 20.83
N ARG A 71 -11.08 -11.66 21.21
CA ARG A 71 -9.69 -11.30 20.90
C ARG A 71 -8.94 -12.47 20.27
N PRO A 72 -8.08 -12.20 19.27
CA PRO A 72 -7.26 -13.26 18.68
C PRO A 72 -6.27 -13.83 19.72
N ARG A 73 -6.02 -15.15 19.64
CA ARG A 73 -5.08 -15.85 20.52
C ARG A 73 -3.62 -15.41 20.31
N SER A 74 -3.30 -14.87 19.13
CA SER A 74 -1.97 -14.37 18.79
C SER A 74 -2.07 -13.23 17.78
N GLY A 75 -1.17 -12.25 17.90
CA GLY A 75 -1.17 -11.02 17.09
C GLY A 75 -1.99 -9.90 17.74
N SER A 76 -1.67 -8.65 17.37
CA SER A 76 -2.49 -7.50 17.72
C SER A 76 -3.70 -7.44 16.78
N GLN A 77 -4.86 -7.01 17.29
CA GLN A 77 -5.85 -6.42 16.38
C GLN A 77 -5.14 -5.27 15.65
N VAL A 78 -5.23 -5.28 14.33
CA VAL A 78 -4.63 -4.22 13.53
C VAL A 78 -5.39 -2.96 13.87
N ASN A 79 -4.71 -2.01 14.49
CA ASN A 79 -5.28 -0.69 14.73
C ASN A 79 -5.34 -0.02 13.36
N HIS A 80 -6.52 0.07 12.74
CA HIS A 80 -6.79 1.01 11.66
C HIS A 80 -6.69 2.41 12.26
N ARG A 81 -5.45 2.82 12.56
CA ARG A 81 -5.14 4.07 13.24
C ARG A 81 -5.89 5.16 12.48
N ALA A 82 -6.66 5.99 13.20
CA ALA A 82 -7.38 7.11 12.63
C ALA A 82 -6.40 8.05 11.94
N LEU A 83 -6.11 7.78 10.66
CA LEU A 83 -5.26 8.58 9.80
C LEU A 83 -6.02 9.86 9.52
N THR A 84 -5.78 10.88 10.33
CA THR A 84 -6.30 12.22 10.09
C THR A 84 -5.57 12.83 8.90
N ALA A 85 -6.26 13.69 8.15
CA ALA A 85 -5.69 14.36 6.96
C ALA A 85 -4.33 15.03 7.27
N ALA A 86 -4.21 15.66 8.45
CA ALA A 86 -2.97 16.28 8.89
C ALA A 86 -1.78 15.32 9.02
N MET A 87 -2.00 14.05 9.41
CA MET A 87 -0.93 13.04 9.46
C MET A 87 -0.49 12.61 8.07
N VAL A 88 -1.43 12.51 7.12
CA VAL A 88 -1.14 12.21 5.71
C VAL A 88 -0.32 13.35 5.11
N ASP A 89 -0.76 14.59 5.28
CA ASP A 89 -0.07 15.79 4.78
C ASP A 89 1.34 15.92 5.35
N SER A 90 1.52 15.65 6.65
CA SER A 90 2.83 15.63 7.30
C SER A 90 3.78 14.60 6.67
N GLN A 91 3.28 13.41 6.37
CA GLN A 91 4.09 12.35 5.77
C GLN A 91 4.49 12.71 4.32
N ASP A 92 3.55 13.28 3.55
CA ASP A 92 3.80 13.73 2.19
C ASP A 92 4.84 14.86 2.15
N PHE A 93 4.78 15.80 3.09
CA PHE A 93 5.79 16.86 3.23
C PHE A 93 7.20 16.29 3.51
N LEU A 94 7.32 15.32 4.42
CA LEU A 94 8.60 14.67 4.74
C LEU A 94 9.15 13.86 3.54
N ASN A 95 8.27 13.16 2.82
CA ASN A 95 8.63 12.42 1.61
C ASN A 95 9.12 13.37 0.51
N ALA A 96 8.42 14.50 0.29
CA ALA A 96 8.83 15.52 -0.66
C ALA A 96 10.19 16.13 -0.31
N LYS A 97 10.47 16.38 0.98
CA LYS A 97 11.78 16.87 1.44
C LYS A 97 12.90 15.86 1.18
N LYS A 98 12.67 14.56 1.43
CA LYS A 98 13.63 13.49 1.11
C LYS A 98 13.90 13.41 -0.40
N CYS A 99 12.87 13.53 -1.23
CA CYS A 99 13.03 13.59 -2.69
C CYS A 99 13.81 14.82 -3.16
N ARG A 100 13.69 15.98 -2.49
CA ARG A 100 14.45 17.19 -2.83
C ARG A 100 15.94 17.09 -2.46
N GLY A 101 16.30 16.36 -1.40
CA GLY A 101 17.69 16.14 -0.99
C GLY A 101 18.44 15.09 -1.84
N ALA A 102 17.71 14.17 -2.45
CA ALA A 102 18.26 13.22 -3.41
C ALA A 102 18.18 13.83 -4.82
N GLY A 103 19.30 14.36 -5.33
CA GLY A 103 19.40 14.97 -6.67
C GLY A 103 19.18 14.00 -7.83
N ALA A 104 17.93 13.55 -8.04
CA ALA A 104 17.56 12.62 -9.10
C ALA A 104 16.34 13.14 -9.87
N PHE A 105 16.47 14.34 -10.44
CA PHE A 105 15.50 14.90 -11.39
C PHE A 105 15.89 14.64 -12.86
N ALA A 106 17.03 14.00 -13.14
CA ALA A 106 17.67 14.09 -14.45
C ALA A 106 17.40 12.96 -15.47
N THR A 107 16.60 11.91 -15.20
CA THR A 107 16.49 10.77 -16.16
C THR A 107 15.09 10.19 -16.40
N TRP A 108 14.00 10.79 -15.91
CA TRP A 108 12.68 10.17 -16.02
C TRP A 108 11.77 10.84 -17.07
N PRO A 109 11.24 10.08 -18.06
CA PRO A 109 10.32 10.60 -19.06
C PRO A 109 9.03 11.16 -18.44
N SER A 110 8.60 12.29 -18.97
CA SER A 110 7.59 13.24 -18.47
C SER A 110 6.20 12.67 -18.13
N HIS A 111 5.85 11.46 -18.56
CA HIS A 111 4.53 10.86 -18.32
C HIS A 111 4.45 10.00 -17.03
N ARG A 112 5.58 9.62 -16.41
CA ARG A 112 5.60 8.72 -15.24
C ARG A 112 5.78 9.44 -13.89
N VAL A 113 6.27 10.68 -13.90
CA VAL A 113 6.49 11.51 -12.70
C VAL A 113 5.19 11.73 -11.90
N ARG A 114 4.06 11.81 -12.61
CA ARG A 114 2.75 12.17 -12.07
C ARG A 114 2.14 11.13 -11.12
N ARG A 115 2.58 9.86 -11.17
CA ARG A 115 1.98 8.80 -10.35
C ARG A 115 2.75 8.47 -9.06
N ARG A 116 4.02 8.88 -8.95
CA ARG A 116 4.87 8.52 -7.79
C ARG A 116 5.01 9.65 -6.76
N CYS A 117 5.03 10.89 -7.22
CA CYS A 117 4.75 12.04 -6.37
C CYS A 117 3.25 12.28 -6.44
N GLY A 118 2.49 11.88 -5.41
CA GLY A 118 1.03 12.04 -5.33
C GLY A 118 0.55 13.49 -5.27
N LEU A 119 1.20 14.43 -5.99
CA LEU A 119 0.77 15.80 -6.12
C LEU A 119 -0.48 15.85 -7.01
N LYS A 120 -1.64 15.53 -6.44
CA LYS A 120 -2.92 15.95 -7.03
C LYS A 120 -2.92 17.48 -7.04
N ARG A 121 -3.14 18.09 -8.21
CA ARG A 121 -3.49 19.52 -8.28
C ARG A 121 -4.75 19.70 -7.44
N SER A 122 -4.64 20.32 -6.27
CA SER A 122 -5.80 20.91 -5.59
C SER A 122 -6.24 22.12 -6.40
N SER A 123 -7.53 22.20 -6.75
CA SER A 123 -8.07 23.25 -7.64
C SER A 123 -8.39 24.55 -6.91
N THR A 124 -7.72 24.87 -5.81
CA THR A 124 -8.06 26.02 -4.95
C THR A 124 -7.35 27.33 -5.32
N ASP A 125 -6.53 27.38 -6.39
CA ASP A 125 -5.84 28.61 -6.83
C ASP A 125 -6.67 29.49 -7.79
N LEU A 126 -7.99 29.48 -7.67
CA LEU A 126 -8.87 30.44 -8.35
C LEU A 126 -9.93 30.94 -7.37
N GLY A 127 -9.60 31.95 -6.57
CA GLY A 127 -10.60 32.65 -5.77
C GLY A 127 -10.08 33.39 -4.55
N TYR A 128 -9.22 34.40 -4.74
CA TYR A 128 -9.27 35.56 -3.85
C TYR A 128 -9.01 36.83 -4.68
N ALA A 129 -10.10 37.38 -5.20
CA ALA A 129 -10.15 38.76 -5.64
C ALA A 129 -10.44 39.65 -4.42
N ARG A 130 -9.50 40.55 -4.13
CA ARG A 130 -9.79 41.91 -3.69
C ARG A 130 -8.71 42.84 -4.21
#